data_AF-A0A7R9Y153-F1
#
_entry.id   AF-A0A7R9Y153-F1
#
_cell.length_a   1.000
_cell.length_b   1.000
_cell.length_c   1.000
_cell.angle_alpha   90.00
_cell.angle_beta   90.00
_cell.angle_gamma   90.00
#
_symmetry.space_group_name_H-M   'P 1'
#
loop_
_entity.id
_entity.type
_entity.pdbx_description
1 polymer ?
#
loop_
_entity_poly.entity_id
_entity_poly.type
_entity_poly.pdbx_seq_one_letter_code
_entity_poly.pdbx_strand_id
1 'polypeptide(L)'
;GGGAAAAATQAPPARTTMLDKLKEYGMAGVLSYGVFNTTYYIVAFCVGARMVDLPAGAGIAAVCRKLAEVLAVVWVGSQATKPLRAGAALTLAPFADRLLGATASRLGMGRAGAFAAITASCFAAAAAVFAAVALAVA
;
A
#
# COMPACT_ATOMS: atom_id res chain seq x y z
N GLY A 1 62.39 13.14 12.35
CA GLY A 1 61.31 12.31 11.78
C GLY A 1 60.59 11.67 12.93
N GLY A 2 59.27 11.62 13.01
CA GLY A 2 58.22 11.72 12.01
C GLY A 2 57.07 10.86 12.55
N GLY A 3 55.82 11.26 12.33
CA GLY A 3 54.66 10.41 12.61
C GLY A 3 53.71 10.90 13.69
N ALA A 4 53.26 12.16 13.61
CA ALA A 4 51.95 12.51 14.15
C ALA A 4 50.90 11.80 13.28
N ALA A 5 50.46 10.62 13.70
CA ALA A 5 49.30 9.96 13.12
C ALA A 5 48.07 10.81 13.44
N ALA A 6 47.71 11.66 12.48
CA ALA A 6 46.47 12.43 12.49
C ALA A 6 45.31 11.44 12.59
N ALA A 7 44.72 11.33 13.77
CA ALA A 7 43.39 10.80 13.95
C ALA A 7 42.46 11.69 13.11
N ALA A 8 42.10 11.20 11.92
CA ALA A 8 41.15 11.85 11.06
C ALA A 8 39.81 11.91 11.82
N THR A 9 39.52 13.08 12.37
CA THR A 9 38.20 13.45 12.84
C THR A 9 37.26 13.35 11.64
N GLN A 10 36.59 12.21 11.47
CA GLN A 10 35.52 12.09 10.50
C GLN A 10 34.42 13.06 10.93
N ALA A 11 34.24 14.13 10.14
CA ALA A 11 33.11 15.02 10.29
C ALA A 11 31.81 14.19 10.25
N PRO A 12 30.79 14.52 11.06
CA PRO A 12 29.52 13.83 11.02
C PRO A 12 28.99 13.84 9.57
N PRO A 13 28.44 12.71 9.06
CA PRO A 13 28.00 12.64 7.67
C PRO A 13 27.05 13.80 7.38
N ALA A 14 27.35 14.57 6.33
CA ALA A 14 26.66 15.81 6.01
C ALA A 14 25.14 15.58 6.02
N ARG A 15 24.37 16.45 6.70
CA ARG A 15 22.91 16.29 6.90
C ARG A 15 22.15 15.94 5.62
N THR A 16 22.63 16.41 4.48
CA THR A 16 22.09 16.11 3.14
C THR A 16 22.00 14.60 2.87
N THR A 17 23.06 13.84 3.16
CA THR A 17 23.11 12.39 2.93
C THR A 17 22.13 11.63 3.82
N MET A 18 21.93 12.07 5.07
CA MET A 18 20.92 11.45 5.95
C MET A 18 19.50 11.74 5.48
N LEU A 19 19.23 12.98 5.05
CA LEU A 19 17.92 13.38 4.55
C LEU A 19 17.53 12.62 3.29
N ASP A 20 18.48 12.35 2.39
CA ASP A 20 18.19 11.61 1.15
C ASP A 20 17.88 10.14 1.42
N LYS A 21 18.62 9.49 2.33
CA LYS A 21 18.28 8.13 2.80
C LYS A 21 16.91 8.08 3.46
N LEU A 22 16.57 9.10 4.26
CA LEU A 22 15.26 9.17 4.90
C LEU A 22 14.13 9.32 3.88
N LYS A 23 14.32 10.14 2.84
CA LYS A 23 13.35 10.27 1.73
C LYS A 23 13.18 8.94 0.99
N GLU A 24 14.28 8.25 0.71
CA GLU A 24 14.24 6.97 -0.01
C GLU A 24 13.51 5.89 0.80
N TYR A 25 13.85 5.72 2.08
CA TYR A 25 13.17 4.78 2.96
C TYR A 25 11.72 5.18 3.24
N GLY A 26 11.43 6.49 3.32
CA GLY A 26 10.07 7.01 3.44
C GLY A 26 9.21 6.63 2.24
N MET A 27 9.71 6.81 1.01
CA MET A 27 9.00 6.40 -0.21
C MET A 27 8.74 4.89 -0.23
N ALA A 28 9.74 4.08 0.10
CA ALA A 28 9.60 2.62 0.15
C ALA A 28 8.59 2.18 1.22
N GLY A 29 8.61 2.82 2.40
CA GLY A 29 7.67 2.55 3.49
C GLY A 29 6.22 2.90 3.12
N VAL A 30 5.99 4.09 2.54
CA VAL A 30 4.67 4.51 2.05
C VAL A 30 4.17 3.58 0.95
N LEU A 31 5.03 3.20 0.00
CA LEU A 31 4.69 2.27 -1.07
C LEU A 31 4.30 0.89 -0.52
N SER A 32 5.10 0.37 0.41
CA SER A 32 4.84 -0.91 1.07
C SER A 32 3.47 -0.90 1.76
N TYR A 33 3.17 0.16 2.51
CA TYR A 33 1.87 0.33 3.15
C TYR A 33 0.75 0.43 2.12
N GLY A 34 0.93 1.20 1.04
CA GLY A 34 -0.04 1.33 -0.04
C GLY A 34 -0.40 -0.01 -0.68
N VAL A 35 0.59 -0.78 -1.11
CA VAL A 35 0.40 -2.10 -1.73
C VAL A 35 -0.27 -3.08 -0.77
N PHE A 36 0.18 -3.13 0.48
CA PHE A 36 -0.41 -4.02 1.48
C PHE A 36 -1.85 -3.62 1.83
N ASN A 37 -2.11 -2.32 1.94
CA ASN A 37 -3.44 -1.77 2.20
C ASN A 37 -4.40 -2.09 1.04
N THR A 38 -3.98 -1.93 -0.21
CA THR A 38 -4.77 -2.30 -1.38
C THR A 38 -5.09 -3.79 -1.40
N THR A 39 -4.09 -4.64 -1.13
CA THR A 39 -4.29 -6.09 -1.05
C THR A 39 -5.31 -6.45 0.03
N TYR A 40 -5.19 -5.86 1.22
CA TYR A 40 -6.15 -6.04 2.30
C TYR A 40 -7.58 -5.67 1.87
N TYR A 41 -7.76 -4.50 1.26
CA TYR A 41 -9.11 -4.04 0.88
C TYR A 41 -9.72 -4.91 -0.22
N ILE A 42 -8.94 -5.34 -1.21
CA ILE A 42 -9.40 -6.28 -2.25
C ILE A 42 -9.92 -7.58 -1.60
N VAL A 43 -9.15 -8.16 -0.69
CA VAL A 43 -9.55 -9.39 0.01
C VAL A 43 -10.78 -9.15 0.90
N ALA A 44 -10.79 -8.07 1.68
CA ALA A 44 -11.87 -7.77 2.60
C ALA A 44 -13.20 -7.55 1.88
N PHE A 45 -13.22 -6.84 0.74
CA PHE A 45 -14.44 -6.66 -0.05
C PHE A 45 -14.92 -7.97 -0.68
N CYS A 46 -14.01 -8.79 -1.23
CA CYS A 46 -14.36 -10.09 -1.79
C CYS A 46 -14.92 -11.06 -0.74
N VAL A 47 -14.37 -11.07 0.48
CA VAL A 47 -14.85 -11.90 1.59
C VAL A 47 -16.17 -11.35 2.13
N GLY A 48 -16.26 -10.04 2.40
CA GLY A 48 -17.48 -9.41 2.89
C GLY A 48 -18.67 -9.61 1.96
N ALA A 49 -18.46 -9.50 0.64
CA ALA A 49 -19.53 -9.73 -0.35
C ALA A 49 -20.07 -11.17 -0.37
N ARG A 50 -19.26 -12.16 0.05
CA ARG A 50 -19.67 -13.56 0.20
C ARG A 50 -20.32 -13.87 1.54
N MET A 51 -20.16 -13.02 2.54
CA MET A 51 -20.75 -13.19 3.87
C MET A 51 -22.21 -12.69 3.96
N VAL A 52 -22.66 -11.91 2.98
CA VAL A 52 -24.00 -11.32 2.96
C VAL A 52 -24.82 -11.93 1.82
N ASP A 53 -25.90 -12.63 2.16
CA ASP A 53 -26.82 -13.21 1.18
C ASP A 53 -27.72 -12.13 0.58
N LEU A 54 -27.98 -12.21 -0.73
CA LEU A 54 -28.99 -11.38 -1.38
C LEU A 54 -30.01 -12.29 -2.08
N PRO A 55 -31.32 -12.16 -1.79
CA PRO A 55 -32.35 -12.90 -2.49
C PRO A 55 -32.31 -12.60 -4.00
N ALA A 56 -32.51 -13.61 -4.84
CA ALA A 56 -32.62 -13.42 -6.28
C ALA A 56 -33.83 -12.51 -6.61
N GLY A 57 -33.62 -11.50 -7.46
CA GLY A 57 -34.66 -10.50 -7.79
C GLY A 57 -34.81 -9.37 -6.77
N ALA A 58 -33.84 -9.21 -5.87
CA ALA A 58 -33.81 -8.10 -4.92
C ALA A 58 -33.83 -6.73 -5.62
N GLY A 59 -34.74 -5.84 -5.18
CA GLY A 59 -34.77 -4.46 -5.68
C GLY A 59 -33.59 -3.62 -5.20
N ILE A 60 -33.41 -2.44 -5.80
CA ILE A 60 -32.29 -1.51 -5.53
C ILE A 60 -32.07 -1.26 -4.03
N ALA A 61 -33.13 -1.11 -3.24
CA ALA A 61 -33.02 -0.87 -1.80
C ALA A 61 -32.33 -2.02 -1.03
N ALA A 62 -32.52 -3.26 -1.47
CA ALA A 62 -31.89 -4.43 -0.87
C ALA A 62 -30.42 -4.55 -1.30
N VAL A 63 -30.10 -4.22 -2.56
CA VAL A 63 -28.71 -4.09 -3.05
C VAL A 63 -27.94 -3.04 -2.24
N CYS A 64 -28.53 -1.85 -2.03
CA CYS A 64 -27.93 -0.79 -1.23
C CYS A 64 -27.68 -1.22 0.22
N ARG A 65 -28.62 -1.97 0.83
CA ARG A 65 -28.45 -2.48 2.20
C ARG A 65 -27.29 -3.47 2.29
N LYS A 66 -27.21 -4.42 1.35
CA LYS A 66 -26.09 -5.38 1.30
C LYS A 66 -24.75 -4.67 1.12
N LEU A 67 -24.66 -3.68 0.23
CA LEU A 67 -23.43 -2.89 0.08
C LEU A 67 -23.06 -2.17 1.37
N ALA A 68 -24.02 -1.60 2.10
CA ALA A 68 -23.78 -0.94 3.38
C ALA A 68 -23.27 -1.92 4.46
N GLU A 69 -23.81 -3.15 4.51
CA GLU A 69 -23.35 -4.20 5.43
C GLU A 69 -21.92 -4.65 5.11
N VAL A 70 -21.61 -4.89 3.83
CA VAL A 70 -20.24 -5.20 3.39
C VAL A 70 -19.28 -4.08 3.78
N LEU A 71 -19.65 -2.81 3.55
CA LEU A 71 -18.85 -1.65 3.95
C LEU A 71 -18.63 -1.61 5.46
N ALA A 72 -19.65 -1.89 6.27
CA ALA A 72 -19.54 -1.91 7.72
C ALA A 72 -18.57 -3.00 8.23
N VAL A 73 -18.69 -4.22 7.70
CA VAL A 73 -17.78 -5.34 8.05
C VAL A 73 -16.34 -5.01 7.68
N VAL A 74 -16.11 -4.52 6.46
CA VAL A 74 -14.78 -4.12 5.97
C VAL A 74 -14.21 -2.97 6.82
N TRP A 75 -15.05 -2.01 7.21
CA TRP A 75 -14.66 -0.90 8.06
C TRP A 75 -14.20 -1.37 9.45
N VAL A 76 -14.98 -2.22 10.12
CA VAL A 76 -14.63 -2.76 11.44
C VAL A 76 -13.33 -3.57 11.37
N GLY A 77 -13.22 -4.47 10.38
CA GLY A 77 -12.00 -5.24 10.17
C GLY A 77 -10.77 -4.34 9.92
N SER A 78 -10.97 -3.23 9.19
CA SER A 78 -9.90 -2.28 8.88
C SER A 78 -9.36 -1.62 10.14
N GLN A 79 -10.23 -1.27 11.08
CA GLN A 79 -9.83 -0.69 12.36
C GLN A 79 -9.04 -1.68 13.21
N ALA A 80 -9.52 -2.91 13.34
CA ALA A 80 -8.87 -3.95 14.13
C ALA A 80 -7.48 -4.34 13.59
N THR A 81 -7.30 -4.30 12.26
CA THR A 81 -6.06 -4.73 11.61
C THR A 81 -5.05 -3.60 11.36
N LYS A 82 -5.40 -2.33 11.60
CA LYS A 82 -4.53 -1.16 11.31
C LYS A 82 -3.10 -1.29 11.85
N PRO A 83 -2.87 -1.62 13.14
CA PRO A 83 -1.51 -1.73 13.68
C PRO A 83 -0.71 -2.85 13.02
N LEU A 84 -1.36 -4.01 12.81
CA LEU A 84 -0.76 -5.14 12.12
C LEU A 84 -0.37 -4.79 10.68
N ARG A 85 -1.23 -4.05 9.96
CA ARG A 85 -0.95 -3.60 8.60
C ARG A 85 0.21 -2.62 8.53
N ALA A 86 0.30 -1.68 9.48
CA ALA A 86 1.45 -0.79 9.58
C ALA A 86 2.75 -1.56 9.89
N GLY A 87 2.70 -2.51 10.82
CA GLY A 87 3.85 -3.36 11.16
C GLY A 87 4.31 -4.24 9.99
N ALA A 88 3.38 -4.92 9.33
CA ALA A 88 3.68 -5.74 8.15
C ALA A 88 4.22 -4.91 6.98
N ALA A 89 3.69 -3.71 6.76
CA ALA A 89 4.22 -2.81 5.75
C ALA A 89 5.67 -2.39 6.05
N LEU A 90 6.00 -2.15 7.33
CA LEU A 90 7.35 -1.83 7.74
C LEU A 90 8.33 -3.00 7.49
N THR A 91 7.93 -4.23 7.81
CA THR A 91 8.77 -5.41 7.56
C THR A 91 8.94 -5.69 6.07
N LEU A 92 7.94 -5.35 5.25
CA LEU A 92 7.96 -5.51 3.79
C LEU A 92 8.62 -4.34 3.03
N ALA A 93 9.05 -3.27 3.72
CA ALA A 93 9.67 -2.11 3.08
C ALA A 93 10.86 -2.45 2.14
N PRO A 94 11.77 -3.39 2.45
CA PRO A 94 12.84 -3.78 1.54
C PRO A 94 12.33 -4.44 0.24
N PHE A 95 11.20 -5.15 0.32
CA PHE A 95 10.57 -5.74 -0.87
C PHE A 95 9.91 -4.66 -1.73
N ALA A 96 9.23 -3.70 -1.09
CA ALA A 96 8.66 -2.56 -1.79
C ALA A 96 9.73 -1.70 -2.49
N ASP A 97 10.89 -1.53 -1.88
CA ASP A 97 12.02 -0.84 -2.50
C ASP A 97 12.52 -1.57 -3.77
N ARG A 98 12.62 -2.90 -3.73
CA ARG A 98 12.96 -3.72 -4.91
C ARG A 98 11.91 -3.62 -6.00
N LEU A 99 10.62 -3.65 -5.65
CA LEU A 99 9.52 -3.47 -6.59
C LEU A 99 9.59 -2.09 -7.24
N LEU A 100 9.87 -1.04 -6.46
CA LEU A 100 10.00 0.33 -6.94
C LEU A 100 11.16 0.46 -7.93
N GLY A 101 12.34 -0.08 -7.59
CA GLY A 101 13.51 -0.11 -8.47
C GLY A 101 13.25 -0.89 -9.76
N ALA A 102 12.66 -2.08 -9.67
CA ALA A 102 12.32 -2.89 -10.83
C ALA A 102 11.30 -2.21 -11.75
N THR A 103 10.33 -1.50 -11.17
CA THR A 103 9.31 -0.77 -11.94
C THR A 103 9.93 0.45 -12.64
N ALA A 104 10.79 1.19 -11.93
CA ALA A 104 11.54 2.31 -12.49
C ALA A 104 12.41 1.88 -13.68
N SER A 105 13.15 0.78 -13.53
CA SER A 105 14.00 0.26 -14.62
C SER A 105 13.19 -0.27 -15.80
N ARG A 106 12.07 -0.97 -15.55
CA ARG A 106 11.22 -1.56 -16.60
C ARG A 106 10.49 -0.51 -17.42
N LEU A 107 10.03 0.57 -16.78
CA LEU A 107 9.26 1.62 -17.44
C LEU A 107 10.13 2.79 -17.89
N GLY A 108 11.46 2.72 -17.73
CA GLY A 108 12.39 3.78 -18.12
C GLY A 108 12.16 5.10 -17.40
N MET A 109 11.63 5.06 -16.18
CA MET A 109 11.21 6.26 -15.42
C MET A 109 11.99 6.40 -14.11
N GLY A 110 12.03 7.62 -13.57
CA GLY A 110 12.57 7.86 -12.24
C GLY A 110 11.74 7.20 -11.12
N ARG A 111 12.32 7.04 -9.93
CA ARG A 111 11.65 6.42 -8.77
C ARG A 111 10.31 7.07 -8.42
N ALA A 112 10.19 8.39 -8.52
CA ALA A 112 8.93 9.09 -8.28
C ALA A 112 7.84 8.72 -9.31
N GLY A 113 8.22 8.57 -10.59
CA GLY A 113 7.31 8.09 -11.63
C GLY A 113 6.86 6.66 -11.39
N ALA A 114 7.79 5.79 -11.00
CA ALA A 114 7.48 4.40 -10.67
C ALA A 114 6.57 4.28 -9.44
N PHE A 115 6.80 5.11 -8.42
CA PHE A 115 5.93 5.21 -7.25
C PHE A 115 4.50 5.61 -7.66
N ALA A 116 4.37 6.65 -8.50
CA ALA A 116 3.08 7.09 -9.01
C ALA A 116 2.39 6.01 -9.84
N ALA A 117 3.12 5.30 -10.70
CA ALA A 117 2.60 4.22 -11.52
C ALA A 117 2.07 3.05 -10.67
N ILE A 118 2.84 2.60 -9.68
CA ILE A 118 2.40 1.53 -8.77
C ILE A 118 1.17 2.00 -7.98
N THR A 119 1.19 3.21 -7.44
CA THR A 119 0.06 3.78 -6.69
C THR A 119 -1.20 3.85 -7.55
N ALA A 120 -1.10 4.36 -8.78
CA ALA A 120 -2.21 4.42 -9.73
C ALA A 120 -2.75 3.02 -10.07
N SER A 121 -1.86 2.04 -10.27
CA SER A 121 -2.27 0.65 -10.52
C SER A 121 -3.02 0.06 -9.32
N CYS A 122 -2.61 0.39 -8.09
CA CYS A 122 -3.30 -0.04 -6.87
C CYS A 122 -4.72 0.53 -6.77
N PHE A 123 -4.90 1.81 -7.09
CA PHE A 123 -6.23 2.44 -7.15
C PHE A 123 -7.09 1.83 -8.25
N ALA A 124 -6.53 1.64 -9.46
CA ALA A 124 -7.25 1.03 -10.57
C ALA A 124 -7.70 -0.40 -10.23
N ALA A 125 -6.82 -1.21 -9.63
CA ALA A 125 -7.15 -2.56 -9.20
C ALA A 125 -8.26 -2.58 -8.13
N ALA A 126 -8.15 -1.72 -7.11
CA ALA A 126 -9.17 -1.61 -6.06
C ALA A 126 -10.53 -1.16 -6.63
N ALA A 127 -10.54 -0.17 -7.53
CA ALA A 127 -11.75 0.32 -8.18
C ALA A 127 -12.39 -0.77 -9.07
N ALA A 128 -11.59 -1.52 -9.83
CA ALA A 128 -12.08 -2.62 -10.66
C ALA A 128 -12.72 -3.73 -9.83
N VAL A 129 -12.10 -4.13 -8.71
CA VAL A 129 -12.67 -5.13 -7.79
C VAL A 129 -13.95 -4.61 -7.15
N PHE A 130 -13.96 -3.35 -6.68
CA PHE A 130 -15.16 -2.76 -6.10
C PHE A 130 -16.31 -2.71 -7.10
N ALA A 131 -16.05 -2.30 -8.34
CA ALA A 131 -17.04 -2.31 -9.41
C ALA A 131 -17.52 -3.73 -9.70
N ALA A 132 -16.63 -4.72 -9.78
CA ALA A 132 -17.01 -6.12 -9.99
C ALA A 132 -17.88 -6.67 -8.85
N VAL A 133 -17.55 -6.36 -7.60
CA VAL A 133 -18.37 -6.72 -6.43
C VAL A 133 -19.73 -6.03 -6.51
N ALA A 134 -19.76 -4.73 -6.78
CA ALA A 134 -21.00 -3.97 -6.89
C ALA A 134 -21.93 -4.51 -8.00
N LEU A 135 -21.36 -4.85 -9.17
CA LEU A 135 -22.10 -5.46 -10.28
C LEU A 135 -22.53 -6.89 -9.97
N ALA A 136 -21.74 -7.67 -9.22
CA ALA A 136 -22.09 -9.03 -8.84
C ALA A 136 -23.19 -9.11 -7.76
N VAL A 137 -23.42 -8.01 -7.03
CA VAL A 137 -24.46 -7.92 -6.00
C VAL A 137 -25.68 -7.11 -6.42
N ALA A 138 -25.64 -6.46 -7.59
CA ALA A 138 -26.76 -5.76 -8.20
C ALA A 138 -27.60 -6.72 -9.07
#